data_AF-A0A1G6HM32-F1
#
_entry.id   AF-A0A1G6HM32-F1
#
_cell.length_a   1.000
_cell.length_b   1.000
_cell.length_c   1.000
_cell.angle_alpha   90.00
_cell.angle_beta   90.00
_cell.angle_gamma   90.00
#
_symmetry.space_group_name_H-M   'P 1'
#
loop_
_entity.id
_entity.type
_entity.pdbx_description
1 polymer ?
#
loop_
_entity_poly.entity_id
_entity_poly.type
_entity_poly.pdbx_seq_one_letter_code
_entity_poly.pdbx_strand_id
1 'polypeptide(L)'
;MATLTFAEMKKLNESIGQDWFSEGAAEFFNTEYETRHASEGFFITSEHNGDGIRRFSIRSFDLKTYKVKTIGRFMEFETLKDARKRLNKILRIYR
;
A
#
# COMPACT_ATOMS: atom_id res chain seq x y z
N MET A 1 -7.28 4.11 -18.73
CA MET A 1 -7.94 4.65 -17.53
C MET A 1 -6.95 5.54 -16.81
N ALA A 2 -7.37 6.69 -16.28
CA ALA A 2 -6.48 7.58 -15.54
C ALA A 2 -6.09 6.95 -14.20
N THR A 3 -4.80 7.02 -13.86
CA THR A 3 -4.23 6.47 -12.63
C THR A 3 -4.48 7.46 -11.49
N LEU A 4 -5.21 7.06 -10.44
CA LEU A 4 -5.56 7.94 -9.32
C LEU A 4 -4.35 8.25 -8.42
N THR A 5 -4.06 9.51 -8.17
CA THR A 5 -3.08 9.92 -7.16
C THR A 5 -3.43 9.39 -5.77
N PHE A 6 -2.44 9.27 -4.88
CA PHE A 6 -2.69 8.90 -3.48
C PHE A 6 -3.64 9.86 -2.78
N ALA A 7 -3.58 11.15 -3.11
CA ALA A 7 -4.50 12.16 -2.58
C ALA A 7 -5.95 11.89 -3.01
N GLU A 8 -6.17 11.51 -4.27
CA GLU A 8 -7.50 11.12 -4.76
C GLU A 8 -7.99 9.82 -4.13
N MET A 9 -7.12 8.81 -4.03
CA MET A 9 -7.47 7.55 -3.36
C MET A 9 -7.85 7.78 -1.90
N LYS A 10 -7.08 8.62 -1.18
CA LYS A 10 -7.35 8.98 0.21
C LYS A 10 -8.70 9.68 0.36
N LYS A 11 -8.99 10.67 -0.49
CA LYS A 11 -10.30 11.34 -0.51
C LYS A 11 -11.47 10.39 -0.76
N LEU A 12 -11.31 9.43 -1.67
CA LEU A 12 -12.34 8.42 -1.95
C LEU A 12 -12.56 7.48 -0.75
N ASN A 13 -11.49 7.06 -0.08
CA ASN A 13 -11.58 6.25 1.13
C ASN A 13 -12.24 7.02 2.29
N GLU A 14 -11.86 8.28 2.50
CA GLU A 14 -12.48 9.16 3.51
C GLU A 14 -13.97 9.41 3.20
N SER A 15 -14.37 9.47 1.92
CA SER A 15 -15.76 9.71 1.52
C SER A 15 -16.74 8.60 1.93
N ILE A 16 -16.24 7.40 2.23
CA ILE A 16 -17.03 6.27 2.73
C ILE A 16 -16.92 6.10 4.25
N GLY A 17 -16.39 7.11 4.96
CA GLY A 17 -16.20 7.08 6.42
C GLY A 17 -15.17 6.03 6.87
N GLN A 18 -14.16 5.76 6.05
CA GLN A 18 -13.04 4.89 6.39
C GLN A 18 -11.76 5.70 6.55
N ASP A 19 -10.81 5.15 7.30
CA ASP A 19 -9.47 5.70 7.41
C ASP A 19 -8.52 5.00 6.45
N TRP A 20 -7.69 5.79 5.75
CA TRP A 20 -6.74 5.29 4.75
C TRP A 20 -5.75 4.29 5.34
N PHE A 21 -5.32 4.60 6.56
CA PHE A 21 -4.80 3.67 7.55
C PHE A 21 -5.48 4.03 8.87
N SER A 22 -5.70 3.06 9.76
CA SER A 22 -6.25 3.33 11.09
C SER A 22 -5.54 4.50 11.76
N GLU A 23 -6.29 5.35 12.47
CA GLU A 23 -5.76 6.53 13.14
C GLU A 23 -4.51 6.19 13.97
N GLY A 24 -3.44 6.98 13.80
CA GLY A 24 -2.15 6.76 14.46
C GLY A 24 -1.32 5.58 13.94
N ALA A 25 -1.88 4.64 13.15
CA ALA A 25 -1.13 3.47 12.70
C ALA A 25 0.03 3.83 11.75
N ALA A 26 -0.20 4.79 10.83
CA ALA A 26 0.84 5.23 9.91
C ALA A 26 2.01 5.90 10.65
N GLU A 27 1.72 6.67 11.69
CA GLU A 27 2.71 7.32 12.55
C GLU A 27 3.43 6.29 13.43
N PHE A 28 2.68 5.41 14.10
CA PHE A 28 3.20 4.33 14.93
C PHE A 28 4.20 3.44 14.18
N PHE A 29 3.86 3.08 12.93
CA PHE A 29 4.71 2.25 12.08
C PHE A 29 5.68 3.06 11.21
N ASN A 30 5.78 4.38 11.36
CA ASN A 30 6.58 5.26 10.51
C ASN A 30 6.49 4.89 9.01
N THR A 31 5.24 4.82 8.51
CA THR A 31 4.90 4.26 7.21
C THR A 31 5.31 5.19 6.08
N GLU A 32 6.10 4.69 5.13
CA GLU A 32 6.55 5.42 3.94
C GLU A 32 6.00 4.79 2.66
N TYR A 33 5.74 5.60 1.63
CA TYR A 33 5.30 5.12 0.31
C TYR A 33 6.51 4.97 -0.62
N GLU A 34 6.86 3.73 -0.97
CA GLU A 34 8.09 3.38 -1.69
C GLU A 34 7.93 3.38 -3.21
N THR A 35 6.68 3.44 -3.67
CA THR A 35 6.33 3.46 -5.10
C THR A 35 5.16 4.40 -5.33
N ARG A 36 5.14 5.02 -6.51
CA ARG A 36 3.89 5.58 -7.04
C ARG A 36 2.90 4.42 -7.24
N HIS A 37 1.61 4.72 -7.09
CA HIS A 37 0.54 3.76 -7.34
C HIS A 37 0.64 3.24 -8.79
N ALA A 38 0.56 1.93 -8.95
CA ALA A 38 0.46 1.30 -10.26
C ALA A 38 -0.94 1.57 -10.86
N SER A 39 -1.08 1.35 -12.17
CA SER A 39 -2.32 1.51 -12.94
C SER A 39 -3.55 0.76 -12.41
N GLU A 40 -3.35 -0.12 -11.44
CA GLU A 40 -4.37 -1.00 -10.86
C GLU A 40 -4.54 -0.82 -9.35
N GLY A 41 -4.04 0.28 -8.80
CA GLY A 41 -4.20 0.59 -7.38
C GLY A 41 -3.24 -0.17 -6.46
N PHE A 42 -2.28 -0.94 -7.01
CA PHE A 42 -1.25 -1.58 -6.19
C PHE A 42 -0.07 -0.63 -5.91
N PHE A 43 0.47 -0.69 -4.69
CA PHE A 43 1.63 0.10 -4.28
C PHE A 43 2.40 -0.61 -3.15
N ILE A 44 3.63 -0.17 -2.90
CA ILE A 44 4.48 -0.66 -1.83
C ILE A 44 4.55 0.41 -0.74
N THR A 45 4.36 -0.02 0.49
CA THR A 45 4.68 0.75 1.70
C THR A 45 5.85 0.10 2.41
N SER A 46 6.59 0.88 3.20
CA SER A 46 7.54 0.36 4.17
C SER A 46 7.19 0.83 5.56
N GLU A 47 7.45 -0.02 6.55
CA GLU A 47 7.04 0.18 7.94
C GLU A 47 8.20 -0.16 8.89
N HIS A 48 8.24 0.54 10.02
CA HIS A 48 9.21 0.38 11.10
C HIS A 48 8.44 0.17 12.40
N ASN A 49 8.72 -0.90 13.13
CA ASN A 49 8.08 -1.16 14.42
C ASN A 49 9.05 -0.84 15.56
N GLY A 50 9.13 0.44 15.96
CA GLY A 50 10.00 0.87 17.07
C GLY A 50 11.49 0.78 16.73
N ASP A 51 12.22 -0.19 17.32
CA ASP A 51 13.65 -0.48 17.06
C ASP A 51 13.87 -1.57 15.98
N GLY A 52 12.79 -2.07 15.37
CA GLY A 52 12.85 -3.17 14.41
C GLY A 52 13.29 -2.74 13.00
N ILE A 53 13.98 -3.61 12.27
CA ILE A 53 14.39 -3.39 10.87
C ILE A 53 13.19 -2.97 10.01
N ARG A 54 13.34 -1.91 9.19
CA ARG A 54 12.33 -1.48 8.21
C ARG A 54 11.99 -2.64 7.26
N ARG A 55 10.70 -2.96 7.18
CA ARG A 55 10.16 -4.01 6.29
C ARG A 55 9.19 -3.42 5.30
N PHE A 56 8.85 -4.17 4.26
CA PHE A 56 8.02 -3.72 3.15
C PHE A 56 6.74 -4.54 3.04
N SER A 57 5.65 -3.86 2.72
CA SER A 57 4.32 -4.42 2.50
C SER A 57 3.82 -4.08 1.11
N ILE A 58 3.05 -4.98 0.50
CA ILE A 58 2.31 -4.67 -0.74
C ILE A 58 0.88 -4.35 -0.36
N ARG A 59 0.37 -3.23 -0.88
CA ARG A 59 -0.98 -2.74 -0.67
C ARG A 59 -1.74 -2.67 -1.99
N SER A 60 -3.06 -2.80 -1.91
CA SER A 60 -3.98 -2.59 -3.03
C SER A 60 -5.10 -1.65 -2.61
N PHE A 61 -5.38 -0.64 -3.42
CA PHE A 61 -6.57 0.18 -3.34
C PHE A 61 -7.66 -0.39 -4.25
N ASP A 62 -8.76 -0.83 -3.64
CA ASP A 62 -9.89 -1.40 -4.35
C ASP A 62 -10.79 -0.28 -4.90
N LEU A 63 -10.84 -0.12 -6.22
CA LEU A 63 -11.62 0.93 -6.88
C LEU A 63 -13.15 0.77 -6.75
N LYS A 64 -13.65 -0.39 -6.32
CA LYS A 64 -15.10 -0.61 -6.11
C LYS A 64 -15.51 -0.28 -4.69
N THR A 65 -14.66 -0.61 -3.73
CA THR A 65 -14.97 -0.45 -2.30
C THR A 65 -14.24 0.73 -1.66
N TYR A 66 -13.32 1.37 -2.38
CA TYR A 66 -12.41 2.41 -1.90
C TYR A 66 -11.64 2.02 -0.65
N LYS A 67 -11.37 0.73 -0.44
CA LYS A 67 -10.62 0.21 0.72
C LYS A 67 -9.18 -0.12 0.35
N VAL A 68 -8.25 0.18 1.26
CA VAL A 68 -6.87 -0.31 1.19
C VAL A 68 -6.80 -1.70 1.83
N LYS A 69 -6.12 -2.63 1.17
CA LYS A 69 -5.88 -3.99 1.67
C LYS A 69 -4.40 -4.31 1.57
N THR A 70 -3.90 -5.11 2.51
CA THR A 70 -2.57 -5.73 2.41
C THR A 70 -2.65 -6.97 1.55
N ILE A 71 -1.77 -7.08 0.56
CA ILE A 71 -1.62 -8.29 -0.24
C ILE A 71 -0.51 -9.14 0.37
N GLY A 72 -0.88 -10.29 0.93
CA GLY A 72 0.04 -11.13 1.69
C GLY A 72 0.12 -10.71 3.15
N ARG A 73 1.31 -10.78 3.75
CA ARG A 73 1.54 -10.40 5.15
C ARG A 73 1.98 -8.94 5.25
N PHE A 74 1.60 -8.29 6.34
CA PHE A 74 2.16 -7.00 6.71
C PHE A 74 3.64 -7.18 7.09
N MET A 75 4.50 -6.27 6.63
CA MET A 75 5.96 -6.32 6.84
C MET A 75 6.62 -7.61 6.32
N GLU A 76 6.11 -8.16 5.21
CA GLU A 76 6.56 -9.46 4.66
C GLU A 76 7.98 -9.44 4.10
N PHE A 77 8.40 -8.36 3.43
CA PHE A 77 9.66 -8.34 2.69
C PHE A 77 10.75 -7.56 3.43
N GLU A 78 11.99 -8.06 3.38
CA GLU A 78 13.15 -7.37 3.98
C GLU A 78 13.74 -6.31 3.07
N THR A 79 13.50 -6.41 1.75
CA THR A 79 14.05 -5.46 0.77
C THR A 79 12.98 -4.95 -0.19
N LEU A 80 13.14 -3.69 -0.63
CA LEU A 80 12.31 -3.11 -1.67
C LEU A 80 12.39 -3.90 -2.99
N LYS A 81 13.55 -4.50 -3.29
CA LYS A 81 13.76 -5.33 -4.48
C LYS A 81 12.85 -6.56 -4.49
N ASP A 82 12.71 -7.23 -3.35
CA ASP A 82 11.84 -8.40 -3.22
C ASP A 82 10.36 -8.02 -3.29
N ALA A 83 9.97 -6.93 -2.62
CA ALA A 83 8.62 -6.38 -2.71
C ALA A 83 8.27 -6.01 -4.17
N ARG A 84 9.17 -5.35 -4.90
CA ARG A 84 9.00 -5.04 -6.34
C ARG A 84 8.88 -6.29 -7.20
N LYS A 85 9.71 -7.31 -6.95
CA LYS A 85 9.64 -8.59 -7.68
C LYS A 85 8.28 -9.26 -7.46
N ARG A 86 7.76 -9.24 -6.23
CA ARG A 86 6.43 -9.78 -5.92
C ARG A 86 5.31 -8.94 -6.54
N LEU A 87 5.38 -7.62 -6.46
CA LEU A 87 4.43 -6.71 -7.10
C LEU A 87 4.36 -6.94 -8.61
N ASN A 88 5.51 -7.07 -9.29
CA ASN A 88 5.55 -7.38 -10.72
C ASN A 88 4.90 -8.72 -11.07
N LYS A 89 4.99 -9.73 -10.18
CA LYS A 89 4.28 -10.99 -10.36
C LYS A 89 2.77 -10.81 -10.20
N ILE A 90 2.34 -10.01 -9.22
CA ILE A 90 0.91 -9.68 -9.00
C ILE A 90 0.36 -8.96 -10.24
N LEU A 91 1.01 -7.89 -10.70
CA LEU A 91 0.55 -7.12 -11.86
C LEU A 91 0.48 -7.94 -13.17
N ARG A 92 1.23 -9.04 -13.28
CA ARG A 92 1.12 -9.96 -14.43
C ARG A 92 -0.13 -10.84 -14.38
N ILE A 93 -0.72 -11.05 -13.20
CA ILE A 93 -1.94 -11.83 -13.01
C ILE A 93 -3.18 -10.99 -13.31
N TYR A 94 -3.12 -9.68 -13.02
CA TYR A 94 -4.24 -8.75 -13.22
C TYR A 94 -4.23 -8.04 -14.58
N ARG A 95 -3.19 -8.25 -15.40
CA ARG A 95 -3.16 -7.90 -16.83
C ARG A 95 -4.11 -8.77 -17.64
#